data_AF-A0AAY5KKC1-F1
#
_entry.id   AF-A0AAY5KKC1-F1
#
_cell.length_a   1.000
_cell.length_b   1.000
_cell.length_c   1.000
_cell.angle_alpha   90.00
_cell.angle_beta   90.00
_cell.angle_gamma   90.00
#
_symmetry.space_group_name_H-M   'P 1'
#
loop_
_entity.id
_entity.type
_entity.pdbx_description
1 polymer ?
#
loop_
_entity_poly.entity_id
_entity_poly.type
_entity_poly.pdbx_seq_one_letter_code
_entity_poly.pdbx_strand_id
1 'polypeptide(L)'
;MTDDWKSLFARGRVIPPHSQTVRKAQDSCLSHPQGFQITLNHVDVPHIQQEKMEGESEGSQKREAAKYQLNVSLFDSSHQHFFGRTWKSLPQQMMAVHRVVFNEVLYFHTSLCLPSVVAVAELVVLQARADGSQRELGCGFAVLHLFSSRTESQTSEEDKRLCFYHGTPRALLHPLLRDCITRIETHQT
;
A
#
# COMPACT_ATOMS: atom_id res chain seq x y z
N MET A 1 -27.80 7.62 16.15
CA MET A 1 -26.36 7.92 16.38
C MET A 1 -25.59 6.69 16.91
N THR A 2 -25.86 5.47 16.42
CA THR A 2 -25.43 4.23 17.10
C THR A 2 -24.42 3.36 16.34
N ASP A 3 -24.00 3.73 15.14
CA ASP A 3 -23.00 2.97 14.35
C ASP A 3 -21.60 3.64 14.27
N ASP A 4 -21.41 4.81 14.88
CA ASP A 4 -20.16 5.57 14.75
C ASP A 4 -18.96 4.87 15.45
N TRP A 5 -19.21 4.12 16.52
CA TRP A 5 -18.15 3.42 17.26
C TRP A 5 -17.44 2.34 16.43
N LYS A 6 -18.15 1.65 15.51
CA LYS A 6 -17.54 0.64 14.64
C LYS A 6 -16.57 1.28 13.66
N SER A 7 -16.97 2.42 13.09
CA SER A 7 -16.13 3.23 12.21
C SER A 7 -14.91 3.76 12.97
N LEU A 8 -15.10 4.29 14.17
CA LEU A 8 -14.01 4.77 15.03
C LEU A 8 -13.04 3.66 15.41
N PHE A 9 -13.53 2.47 15.79
CA PHE A 9 -12.69 1.33 16.13
C PHE A 9 -11.92 0.81 14.91
N ALA A 10 -12.58 0.73 13.74
CA ALA A 10 -11.93 0.35 12.49
C ALA A 10 -10.82 1.33 12.11
N ARG A 11 -11.02 2.64 12.33
CA ARG A 11 -10.03 3.70 12.10
C ARG A 11 -8.90 3.71 13.15
N GLY A 12 -9.21 3.33 14.38
CA GLY A 12 -8.30 3.39 15.52
C GLY A 12 -7.45 2.14 15.74
N ARG A 13 -7.80 1.01 15.11
CA ARG A 13 -7.10 -0.27 15.29
C ARG A 13 -5.65 -0.16 14.80
N VAL A 14 -4.72 -0.44 15.70
CA VAL A 14 -3.28 -0.57 15.38
C VAL A 14 -2.91 -2.02 15.58
N ILE A 15 -2.32 -2.63 14.55
CA ILE A 15 -1.80 -3.99 14.66
C ILE A 15 -0.38 -3.89 15.21
N PRO A 16 -0.03 -4.58 16.31
CA PRO A 16 1.34 -4.52 16.82
C PRO A 16 2.32 -5.21 15.84
N PRO A 17 3.57 -4.74 15.78
CA PRO A 17 4.64 -5.45 15.06
C PRO A 17 4.92 -6.81 15.71
N HIS A 18 5.53 -7.73 14.95
CA HIS A 18 5.90 -9.04 15.47
C HIS A 18 6.99 -8.91 16.54
N SER A 19 6.88 -9.67 17.63
CA SER A 19 7.73 -9.50 18.83
C SER A 19 9.22 -9.72 18.55
N GLN A 20 9.55 -10.67 17.67
CA GLN A 20 10.93 -10.93 17.27
C GLN A 20 11.51 -9.79 16.43
N THR A 21 10.69 -9.11 15.65
CA THR A 21 11.08 -7.94 14.86
C THR A 21 11.43 -6.77 15.76
N VAL A 22 10.62 -6.55 16.80
CA VAL A 22 10.89 -5.53 17.82
C VAL A 22 12.23 -5.79 18.51
N ARG A 23 12.48 -7.05 18.93
CA ARG A 23 13.74 -7.43 19.58
C ARG A 23 14.94 -7.21 18.65
N LYS A 24 14.86 -7.69 17.41
CA LYS A 24 15.91 -7.50 16.41
C LYS A 24 16.21 -6.01 16.15
N ALA A 25 15.18 -5.18 16.09
CA ALA A 25 15.35 -3.75 15.90
C ALA A 25 16.04 -3.08 17.11
N GLN A 26 15.69 -3.49 18.34
CA GLN A 26 16.33 -3.00 19.57
C GLN A 26 17.80 -3.38 19.66
N ASP A 27 18.15 -4.58 19.21
CA ASP A 27 19.54 -5.08 19.17
C ASP A 27 20.36 -4.40 18.05
N SER A 28 19.71 -3.78 17.06
CA SER A 28 20.38 -3.02 16.02
C SER A 28 20.81 -1.64 16.53
N CYS A 29 21.96 -1.11 16.06
CA CYS A 29 22.48 0.21 16.44
C CYS A 29 21.55 1.39 16.10
N LEU A 30 20.44 1.17 15.40
CA LEU A 30 19.42 2.15 15.00
C LEU A 30 18.22 2.18 15.97
N SER A 31 18.45 1.88 17.26
CA SER A 31 17.42 1.75 18.29
C SER A 31 16.62 3.03 18.59
N HIS A 32 17.06 4.19 18.09
CA HIS A 32 16.34 5.44 18.26
C HIS A 32 15.22 5.56 17.22
N PRO A 33 13.98 5.81 17.66
CA PRO A 33 12.88 6.12 16.76
C PRO A 33 13.24 7.28 15.81
N GLN A 34 13.03 7.08 14.51
CA GLN A 34 13.34 8.07 13.49
C GLN A 34 12.11 8.39 12.64
N GLY A 35 12.02 9.65 12.19
CA GLY A 35 11.00 10.12 11.26
C GLY A 35 11.40 9.89 9.81
N PHE A 36 10.44 9.43 9.02
CA PHE A 36 10.59 9.13 7.60
C PHE A 36 9.49 9.82 6.80
N GLN A 37 9.79 10.08 5.53
CA GLN A 37 8.87 10.66 4.57
C GLN A 37 8.86 9.81 3.29
N ILE A 38 7.68 9.50 2.79
CA ILE A 38 7.46 8.92 1.46
C ILE A 38 6.64 9.92 0.65
N THR A 39 7.10 10.23 -0.56
CA THR A 39 6.36 11.08 -1.50
C THR A 39 5.74 10.20 -2.57
N LEU A 40 4.42 10.29 -2.73
CA LEU A 40 3.61 9.47 -3.64
C LEU A 40 3.01 10.37 -4.74
N ASN A 41 3.66 10.42 -5.89
CA ASN A 41 3.28 11.33 -6.96
C ASN A 41 2.10 10.81 -7.78
N HIS A 42 2.29 9.70 -8.48
CA HIS A 42 1.27 9.12 -9.35
C HIS A 42 1.45 7.62 -9.49
N VAL A 43 0.39 6.95 -9.96
CA VAL A 43 0.40 5.54 -10.34
C VAL A 43 -0.01 5.44 -11.80
N ASP A 44 0.82 4.77 -12.59
CA ASP A 44 0.46 4.34 -13.94
C ASP A 44 -0.21 2.97 -13.85
N VAL A 45 -1.43 2.86 -14.38
CA VAL A 45 -2.28 1.66 -14.27
C VAL A 45 -2.57 1.10 -15.66
N PRO A 46 -1.62 0.37 -16.27
CA PRO A 46 -1.71 -0.02 -17.68
C PRO A 46 -2.86 -1.00 -18.00
N HIS A 47 -3.43 -1.69 -17.00
CA HIS A 47 -4.41 -2.77 -17.24
C HIS A 47 -5.61 -2.77 -16.26
N ILE A 48 -6.15 -1.60 -15.87
CA ILE A 48 -7.51 -1.62 -15.29
C ILE A 48 -8.46 -2.06 -16.39
N GLN A 49 -8.81 -3.35 -16.40
CA GLN A 49 -9.96 -3.86 -17.10
C GLN A 49 -11.18 -3.14 -16.54
N GLN A 50 -11.62 -2.10 -17.24
CA GLN A 50 -12.99 -1.59 -17.15
C GLN A 50 -14.03 -2.68 -17.50
N GLU A 51 -13.56 -3.82 -18.05
CA GLU A 51 -14.35 -4.91 -18.64
C GLU A 51 -15.15 -5.78 -17.64
N LYS A 52 -15.22 -5.42 -16.35
CA LYS A 52 -16.22 -6.00 -15.44
C LYS A 52 -17.18 -4.95 -14.84
N MET A 53 -17.46 -3.89 -15.61
CA MET A 53 -18.57 -2.95 -15.39
C MET A 53 -19.76 -3.18 -16.36
N GLU A 54 -19.70 -4.21 -17.19
CA GLU A 54 -20.79 -4.69 -18.05
C GLU A 54 -21.38 -5.98 -17.47
N GLY A 55 -22.36 -5.80 -16.60
CA GLY A 55 -23.18 -6.86 -16.03
C GLY A 55 -24.48 -6.21 -15.57
N GLU A 56 -25.33 -5.91 -16.56
CA GLU A 56 -26.78 -5.69 -16.48
C GLU A 56 -27.35 -4.99 -15.23
N SER A 57 -27.67 -3.71 -15.38
CA SER A 57 -29.06 -3.25 -15.23
C SER A 57 -29.20 -1.84 -15.79
N GLU A 58 -30.04 -1.77 -16.81
CA GLU A 58 -30.59 -0.58 -17.43
C GLU A 58 -31.28 0.31 -16.39
N GLY A 59 -31.01 1.61 -16.45
CA GLY A 59 -31.60 2.59 -15.55
C GLY A 59 -30.71 3.79 -15.43
N SER A 60 -31.07 4.86 -16.12
CA SER A 60 -30.42 6.16 -16.23
C SER A 60 -30.02 6.75 -14.86
N GLN A 61 -28.87 6.33 -14.33
CA GLN A 61 -28.17 7.01 -13.25
C GLN A 61 -26.81 7.44 -13.80
N LYS A 62 -26.55 8.74 -13.72
CA LYS A 62 -25.26 9.39 -14.00
C LYS A 62 -24.15 8.58 -13.31
N ARG A 63 -23.46 7.70 -14.04
CA ARG A 63 -22.36 6.87 -13.50
C ARG A 63 -21.30 7.82 -13.00
N GLU A 64 -21.19 7.95 -11.68
CA GLU A 64 -20.13 8.73 -11.06
C GLU A 64 -18.78 8.09 -11.44
N ALA A 65 -17.81 8.91 -11.80
CA ALA A 65 -16.50 8.41 -12.19
C ALA A 65 -15.87 7.62 -11.03
N ALA A 66 -15.25 6.47 -11.35
CA ALA A 66 -14.55 5.67 -10.37
C ALA A 66 -13.46 6.51 -9.68
N LYS A 67 -13.43 6.49 -8.34
CA LYS A 67 -12.41 7.15 -7.53
C LYS A 67 -11.38 6.12 -7.09
N TYR A 68 -10.14 6.54 -6.99
CA TYR A 68 -8.99 5.72 -6.63
C TYR A 68 -8.37 6.24 -5.34
N GLN A 69 -7.85 5.35 -4.52
CA GLN A 69 -7.21 5.66 -3.25
C GLN A 69 -5.95 4.83 -3.11
N LEU A 70 -4.89 5.44 -2.58
CA LEU A 70 -3.70 4.72 -2.16
C LEU A 70 -3.81 4.37 -0.68
N ASN A 71 -3.62 3.09 -0.38
CA ASN A 71 -3.53 2.58 0.98
C ASN A 71 -2.09 2.12 1.24
N VAL A 72 -1.42 2.68 2.23
CA VAL A 72 -0.04 2.30 2.59
C VAL A 72 -0.04 1.62 3.94
N SER A 73 0.47 0.39 3.99
CA SER A 73 0.60 -0.41 5.21
C SER A 73 2.04 -0.86 5.41
N LEU A 74 2.48 -1.01 6.66
CA LEU A 74 3.77 -1.63 6.95
C LEU A 74 3.65 -3.14 6.94
N PHE A 75 4.67 -3.80 6.41
CA PHE A 75 4.75 -5.25 6.30
C PHE A 75 6.14 -5.71 6.70
N ASP A 76 6.21 -6.77 7.50
CA ASP A 76 7.45 -7.46 7.80
C ASP A 76 7.56 -8.71 6.94
N SER A 77 8.45 -8.68 5.96
CA SER A 77 8.67 -9.78 5.01
C SER A 77 9.21 -11.03 5.68
N SER A 78 9.98 -10.89 6.77
CA SER A 78 10.54 -12.04 7.51
C SER A 78 9.47 -12.85 8.23
N HIS A 79 8.37 -12.21 8.65
CA HIS A 79 7.29 -12.84 9.41
C HIS A 79 5.96 -12.88 8.65
N GLN A 80 5.91 -12.33 7.42
CA GLN A 80 4.70 -12.14 6.62
C GLN A 80 3.56 -11.51 7.42
N HIS A 81 3.88 -10.40 8.08
CA HIS A 81 2.99 -9.79 9.04
C HIS A 81 2.76 -8.33 8.70
N PHE A 82 1.52 -7.97 8.40
CA PHE A 82 1.12 -6.57 8.33
C PHE A 82 0.98 -6.00 9.73
N PHE A 83 1.49 -4.79 9.94
CA PHE A 83 1.42 -4.14 11.24
C PHE A 83 1.25 -2.62 11.11
N GLY A 84 1.03 -1.98 12.25
CA GLY A 84 0.79 -0.54 12.36
C GLY A 84 -0.62 -0.14 11.96
N ARG A 85 -0.72 1.07 11.40
CA ARG A 85 -1.94 1.62 10.80
C ARG A 85 -1.77 1.65 9.30
N THR A 86 -2.85 1.39 8.57
CA THR A 86 -2.92 1.67 7.14
C THR A 86 -3.21 3.17 6.96
N TRP A 87 -2.28 3.88 6.34
CA TRP A 87 -2.53 5.23 5.86
C TRP A 87 -3.36 5.16 4.57
N LYS A 88 -4.25 6.13 4.36
CA LYS A 88 -5.11 6.23 3.18
C LYS A 88 -5.00 7.63 2.58
N SER A 89 -4.78 7.73 1.28
CA SER A 89 -4.80 9.01 0.56
C SER A 89 -6.20 9.58 0.45
N LEU A 90 -6.31 10.84 0.03
CA LEU A 90 -7.58 11.33 -0.49
C LEU A 90 -7.99 10.55 -1.75
N PRO A 91 -9.29 10.33 -1.97
CA PRO A 91 -9.80 9.77 -3.21
C PRO A 91 -9.49 10.68 -4.40
N GLN A 92 -8.92 10.11 -5.46
CA GLN A 92 -8.54 10.81 -6.68
C GLN A 92 -9.27 10.22 -7.89
N GLN A 93 -9.61 11.06 -8.85
CA GLN A 93 -10.14 10.60 -10.13
C GLN A 93 -8.98 10.33 -11.11
N MET A 94 -9.17 9.38 -12.01
CA MET A 94 -8.21 9.15 -13.10
C MET A 94 -8.21 10.37 -14.04
N MET A 95 -7.06 11.04 -14.15
CA MET A 95 -6.90 12.31 -14.88
C MET A 95 -6.55 12.07 -16.37
N ALA A 96 -5.76 11.04 -16.65
CA ALA A 96 -5.29 10.70 -17.99
C ALA A 96 -5.44 9.19 -18.24
N VAL A 97 -5.33 8.78 -19.50
CA VAL A 97 -5.39 7.37 -19.92
C VAL A 97 -4.34 6.58 -19.12
N HIS A 98 -4.81 5.72 -18.22
CA HIS A 98 -4.01 4.89 -17.30
C HIS A 98 -3.16 5.64 -16.26
N ARG A 99 -3.48 6.86 -15.84
CA ARG A 99 -2.72 7.54 -14.76
C ARG A 99 -3.60 8.18 -13.70
N VAL A 100 -3.31 7.87 -12.44
CA VAL A 100 -3.91 8.49 -11.26
C VAL A 100 -2.84 9.31 -10.55
N VAL A 101 -3.08 10.61 -10.36
CA VAL A 101 -2.16 11.52 -9.68
C VAL A 101 -2.65 11.72 -8.25
N PHE A 102 -1.76 11.52 -7.27
CA PHE A 102 -2.04 11.67 -5.84
C PHE A 102 -1.33 12.89 -5.26
N ASN A 103 -0.03 13.06 -5.55
CA ASN A 103 0.83 14.11 -4.98
C ASN A 103 0.71 14.21 -3.45
N GLU A 104 0.69 13.06 -2.79
CA GLU A 104 0.54 12.95 -1.34
C GLU A 104 1.89 12.70 -0.68
N VAL A 105 2.05 13.18 0.55
CA VAL A 105 3.25 12.95 1.35
C VAL A 105 2.85 12.20 2.63
N LEU A 106 3.40 11.02 2.80
CA LEU A 106 3.23 10.19 3.98
C LEU A 106 4.41 10.40 4.93
N TYR A 107 4.12 10.86 6.13
CA TYR A 107 5.08 10.91 7.23
C TYR A 107 4.80 9.80 8.22
N PHE A 108 5.85 9.12 8.67
CA PHE A 108 5.73 8.11 9.70
C PHE A 108 6.99 8.07 10.56
N HIS A 109 6.85 7.49 11.75
CA HIS A 109 7.92 7.38 12.70
C HIS A 109 8.02 5.95 13.20
N THR A 110 9.22 5.39 13.19
CA THR A 110 9.43 4.00 13.59
C THR A 110 10.84 3.79 14.13
N SER A 111 10.98 2.86 15.07
CA SER A 111 12.27 2.31 15.50
C SER A 111 12.60 0.99 14.80
N LEU A 112 11.69 0.48 13.96
CA LEU A 112 11.84 -0.80 13.25
C LEU A 112 12.59 -0.62 11.93
N CYS A 113 13.80 -0.06 12.00
CA CYS A 113 14.65 0.23 10.85
C CYS A 113 15.38 -1.02 10.35
N LEU A 114 14.63 -2.07 10.00
CA LEU A 114 15.14 -3.36 9.54
C LEU A 114 14.87 -3.54 8.05
N PRO A 115 15.79 -4.11 7.24
CA PRO A 115 15.54 -4.35 5.81
C PRO A 115 14.29 -5.18 5.49
N SER A 116 13.86 -6.05 6.42
CA SER A 116 12.64 -6.83 6.28
C SER A 116 11.35 -6.02 6.43
N VAL A 117 11.43 -4.82 7.02
CA VAL A 117 10.31 -3.91 7.18
C VAL A 117 10.18 -3.06 5.92
N VAL A 118 9.09 -3.30 5.20
CA VAL A 118 8.76 -2.64 3.94
C VAL A 118 7.43 -1.90 4.07
N ALA A 119 7.20 -0.90 3.23
CA ALA A 119 5.87 -0.34 3.03
C ALA A 119 5.22 -1.01 1.82
N VAL A 120 3.92 -1.30 1.92
CA VAL A 120 3.13 -1.86 0.83
C VAL A 120 2.08 -0.84 0.45
N ALA A 121 2.17 -0.31 -0.77
CA ALA A 121 1.23 0.63 -1.33
C ALA A 121 0.21 -0.11 -2.20
N GLU A 122 -1.04 -0.17 -1.77
CA GLU A 122 -2.16 -0.75 -2.49
C GLU A 122 -2.97 0.34 -3.19
N LEU A 123 -3.24 0.16 -4.48
CA LEU A 123 -4.21 0.96 -5.22
C LEU A 123 -5.59 0.34 -5.07
N VAL A 124 -6.53 1.13 -4.57
CA VAL A 124 -7.91 0.72 -4.28
C VAL A 124 -8.87 1.56 -5.10
N VAL A 125 -9.85 0.90 -5.73
CA VAL A 125 -10.98 1.55 -6.38
C VAL A 125 -12.13 1.68 -5.37
N LEU A 126 -12.68 2.88 -5.27
CA LEU A 126 -13.86 3.20 -4.47
C LEU A 126 -15.08 3.21 -5.39
N GLN A 127 -15.97 2.26 -5.18
CA GLN A 127 -17.20 2.11 -5.95
C GLN A 127 -18.42 2.44 -5.08
N ALA A 128 -19.22 3.41 -5.53
CA ALA A 128 -20.50 3.70 -4.91
C ALA A 128 -21.45 2.51 -5.06
N ARG A 129 -22.09 2.13 -3.96
CA ARG A 129 -23.17 1.13 -3.94
C ARG A 129 -24.53 1.82 -3.98
N ALA A 130 -25.55 1.10 -4.44
CA ALA A 130 -26.92 1.59 -4.51
C ALA A 130 -27.51 1.97 -3.13
N ASP A 131 -26.99 1.41 -2.05
CA ASP A 131 -27.35 1.72 -0.66
C ASP A 131 -26.66 3.00 -0.12
N GLY A 132 -25.89 3.70 -0.96
CA GLY A 132 -25.11 4.89 -0.57
C GLY A 132 -23.78 4.59 0.13
N SER A 133 -23.47 3.32 0.41
CA SER A 133 -22.17 2.92 0.97
C SER A 133 -21.09 2.84 -0.12
N GLN A 134 -19.82 2.76 0.30
CA GLN A 134 -18.67 2.67 -0.61
C GLN A 134 -18.03 1.29 -0.49
N ARG A 135 -17.78 0.65 -1.64
CA ARG A 135 -17.02 -0.60 -1.73
C ARG A 135 -15.57 -0.28 -2.10
N GLU A 136 -14.65 -0.81 -1.32
CA GLU A 136 -13.20 -0.77 -1.60
C GLU A 136 -12.78 -2.05 -2.34
N LEU A 137 -12.14 -1.90 -3.50
CA LEU A 137 -11.61 -3.02 -4.31
C LEU A 137 -10.13 -2.79 -4.65
N GLY A 138 -9.24 -3.64 -4.13
CA GLY A 138 -7.82 -3.61 -4.49
C GLY A 138 -7.60 -4.02 -5.94
N CYS A 139 -6.90 -3.19 -6.70
CA CYS A 139 -6.62 -3.41 -8.13
C CYS A 139 -5.14 -3.65 -8.42
N GLY A 140 -4.26 -3.27 -7.51
CA GLY A 140 -2.85 -3.61 -7.57
C GLY A 140 -2.11 -3.14 -6.32
N PHE A 141 -0.87 -3.57 -6.17
CA PHE A 141 -0.02 -3.13 -5.07
C PHE A 141 1.45 -3.11 -5.45
N ALA A 142 2.24 -2.30 -4.76
CA ALA A 142 3.68 -2.22 -4.88
C ALA A 142 4.34 -2.37 -3.50
N VAL A 143 5.59 -2.82 -3.50
CA VAL A 143 6.40 -2.96 -2.28
C VAL A 143 7.54 -1.94 -2.33
N LEU A 144 7.71 -1.19 -1.25
CA LEU A 144 8.72 -0.16 -1.07
C LEU A 144 9.68 -0.60 0.03
N HIS A 145 10.94 -0.80 -0.31
CA HIS A 145 11.99 -1.05 0.66
C HIS A 145 12.35 0.27 1.36
N LEU A 146 12.10 0.31 2.67
CA LEU A 146 12.26 1.54 3.46
C LEU A 146 13.68 1.71 3.98
N PHE A 147 14.35 0.59 4.27
CA PHE A 147 15.59 0.54 5.02
C PHE A 147 16.61 -0.32 4.27
N SER A 148 17.23 0.25 3.25
CA SER A 148 18.30 -0.42 2.51
C SER A 148 19.66 -0.19 3.19
N SER A 149 20.51 -1.22 3.24
CA SER A 149 21.91 -1.10 3.70
C SER A 149 22.81 -0.38 2.70
N ARG A 150 22.31 -0.14 1.48
CA ARG A 150 23.03 0.54 0.42
C ARG A 150 22.86 2.05 0.58
N THR A 151 23.96 2.75 0.80
CA THR A 151 24.04 4.20 0.78
C THR A 151 23.65 4.68 -0.62
N GLU A 152 22.39 5.02 -0.86
CA GLU A 152 21.95 5.39 -2.20
C GLU A 152 22.37 6.82 -2.53
N SER A 153 23.53 6.89 -3.20
CA SER A 153 23.96 8.00 -4.02
C SER A 153 22.95 8.25 -5.14
N GLN A 154 22.35 9.45 -5.17
CA GLN A 154 21.71 10.10 -6.32
C GLN A 154 20.98 9.14 -7.29
N THR A 155 19.79 8.69 -6.91
CA THR A 155 18.92 7.92 -7.80
C THR A 155 18.26 8.82 -8.83
N SER A 156 18.35 8.41 -10.11
CA SER A 156 17.66 9.05 -11.23
C SER A 156 16.14 8.98 -11.07
N GLU A 157 15.37 9.82 -11.76
CA GLU A 157 13.89 9.79 -11.73
C GLU A 157 13.30 8.41 -12.08
N GLU A 158 13.99 7.66 -12.95
CA GLU A 158 13.55 6.34 -13.43
C GLU A 158 13.65 5.26 -12.33
N ASP A 159 14.62 5.40 -11.42
CA ASP A 159 14.83 4.51 -10.27
C ASP A 159 13.75 4.69 -9.17
N LYS A 160 12.94 5.75 -9.26
CA LYS A 160 11.86 6.05 -8.31
C LYS A 160 10.52 5.43 -8.69
N ARG A 161 10.45 4.74 -9.84
CA ARG A 161 9.21 4.12 -10.32
C ARG A 161 9.03 2.74 -9.67
N LEU A 162 7.92 2.58 -8.96
CA LEU A 162 7.57 1.32 -8.32
C LEU A 162 6.87 0.37 -9.30
N CYS A 163 7.23 -0.90 -9.25
CA CYS A 163 6.54 -1.97 -9.97
C CYS A 163 5.21 -2.31 -9.26
N PHE A 164 4.09 -2.12 -9.96
CA PHE A 164 2.76 -2.51 -9.47
C PHE A 164 2.41 -3.94 -9.88
N TYR A 165 2.25 -4.80 -8.89
CA TYR A 165 1.69 -6.14 -9.02
C TYR A 165 0.18 -6.07 -9.12
N HIS A 166 -0.42 -6.98 -9.90
CA HIS A 166 -1.86 -7.09 -10.02
C HIS A 166 -2.46 -7.84 -8.82
N GLY A 167 -3.69 -7.48 -8.46
CA GLY A 167 -4.41 -8.11 -7.36
C GLY A 167 -4.29 -7.36 -6.03
N THR A 168 -4.23 -8.09 -4.92
CA THR A 168 -4.27 -7.50 -3.58
C THR A 168 -3.01 -7.86 -2.78
N PRO A 169 -2.56 -7.00 -1.84
CA PRO A 169 -1.43 -7.27 -0.95
C PRO A 169 -1.52 -8.58 -0.15
N ARG A 170 -2.73 -9.16 -0.03
CA ARG A 170 -2.94 -10.46 0.63
C ARG A 170 -2.15 -11.58 -0.04
N ALA A 171 -1.76 -11.42 -1.30
CA ALA A 171 -0.84 -12.32 -1.97
C ALA A 171 0.48 -12.48 -1.19
N LEU A 172 0.97 -11.43 -0.52
CA LEU A 172 2.19 -11.48 0.31
C LEU A 172 2.08 -12.42 1.50
N LEU A 173 0.85 -12.79 1.91
CA LEU A 173 0.60 -13.77 2.98
C LEU A 173 0.57 -15.21 2.45
N HIS A 174 0.67 -15.40 1.13
CA HIS A 174 0.61 -16.71 0.52
C HIS A 174 1.91 -17.48 0.72
N PRO A 175 1.89 -18.72 1.24
CA PRO A 175 3.09 -19.51 1.53
C PRO A 175 4.01 -19.78 0.33
N LEU A 176 3.51 -19.66 -0.91
CA LEU A 176 4.31 -19.84 -2.13
C LEU A 176 5.06 -18.58 -2.58
N LEU A 177 4.68 -17.39 -2.10
CA LEU A 177 5.37 -16.13 -2.43
C LEU A 177 6.48 -15.78 -1.43
N ARG A 178 6.66 -16.62 -0.39
CA ARG A 178 7.73 -16.50 0.62
C ARG A 178 9.12 -16.43 0.00
N ASP A 179 9.33 -17.21 -1.05
CA ASP A 179 10.64 -17.38 -1.70
C ASP A 179 10.87 -16.36 -2.82
N CYS A 180 9.82 -15.70 -3.32
CA CYS A 180 9.93 -14.73 -4.40
C CYS A 180 10.41 -13.36 -3.91
N ILE A 181 9.99 -12.95 -2.70
CA ILE A 181 10.39 -11.67 -2.10
C ILE A 181 11.85 -11.74 -1.62
N THR A 182 12.28 -12.89 -1.09
CA THR A 182 13.68 -13.16 -0.73
C THR A 182 14.58 -13.35 -1.96
N ARG A 183 14.04 -13.80 -3.11
CA ARG A 183 14.81 -13.95 -4.36
C ARG A 183 15.13 -12.65 -5.10
N ILE A 184 14.36 -11.58 -4.89
CA ILE A 184 14.75 -10.25 -5.42
C ILE A 184 16.06 -9.77 -4.77
N GLU A 185 16.40 -10.28 -3.57
CA GLU A 185 17.67 -9.99 -2.88
C GLU A 185 18.88 -10.79 -3.44
N THR A 186 18.69 -11.80 -4.30
CA THR A 186 19.76 -12.73 -4.71
C THR A 186 20.13 -12.72 -6.20
N HIS A 187 19.69 -11.73 -6.98
CA HIS A 187 20.33 -11.44 -8.27
C HIS A 187 21.50 -10.47 -8.09
N GLN A 188 22.59 -11.00 -7.52
CA GLN A 188 23.94 -10.46 -7.73
C GLN A 188 24.59 -11.25 -8.88
N THR A 189 24.95 -10.55 -9.96
CA THR A 189 26.00 -10.99 -10.90
C THR A 189 27.36 -11.02 -10.23
#